data_AF-A0A661JWP0-F1
#
_entry.id   AF-A0A661JWP0-F1
#
_cell.length_a   1.000
_cell.length_b   1.000
_cell.length_c   1.000
_cell.angle_alpha   90.00
_cell.angle_beta   90.00
_cell.angle_gamma   90.00
#
_symmetry.space_group_name_H-M   'P 1'
#
loop_
_entity.id
_entity.type
_entity.pdbx_description
1 polymer ?
#
loop_
_entity_poly.entity_id
_entity_poly.type
_entity_poly.pdbx_seq_one_letter_code
_entity_poly.pdbx_strand_id
1 'polypeptide(L)'
;IECMMQDTDTAVIWRGPLKHGAIKQFIAEVDWGFLDYLIVDSPPGTGDEPLSIAQIIKDARALIVTTPQEVSLADVRKSINFCRHVGMPILGLIENMSGLECPHCHKEIDIFRTGGGERTAKEMNVTFLGRLPFELSLVEAGDLGKPFANVKPDGPFAKALNEIINNVEMQCEAQVPADTAPPKEVQMAEGSKMKIAVPLAEGKLTNHFGHCEQFAIIDVDGDKINNKELVTPPPHEPGVIPRWLGEMGVNLIIAGGMGQRAISLFQERGVRVITGAPNLEPEELVQQYLKGTLQTGPNVCDH
;
A
#
# COMPACT_ATOMS: atom_id res chain seq x y z
N ILE A 1 -11.42 -19.94 -12.90
CA ILE A 1 -12.89 -20.11 -13.05
C ILE A 1 -13.24 -20.77 -14.39
N GLU A 2 -12.50 -20.50 -15.48
CA GLU A 2 -12.58 -21.29 -16.73
C GLU A 2 -12.51 -22.81 -16.49
N CYS A 3 -11.65 -23.26 -15.59
CA CYS A 3 -11.53 -24.68 -15.21
C CYS A 3 -12.80 -25.27 -14.53
N MET A 4 -13.77 -24.43 -14.14
CA MET A 4 -15.04 -24.83 -13.52
C MET A 4 -16.22 -24.75 -14.50
N MET A 5 -15.98 -24.36 -15.76
CA MET A 5 -17.01 -24.26 -16.79
C MET A 5 -17.03 -25.52 -17.66
N GLN A 6 -18.24 -25.94 -18.05
CA GLN A 6 -18.42 -27.09 -18.95
C GLN A 6 -18.04 -26.78 -20.40
N ASP A 7 -18.00 -25.50 -20.77
CA ASP A 7 -17.64 -25.04 -22.11
C ASP A 7 -16.76 -23.79 -22.00
N THR A 8 -15.54 -23.89 -22.54
CA THR A 8 -14.51 -22.85 -22.47
C THR A 8 -14.79 -21.66 -23.39
N ASP A 9 -15.67 -21.80 -24.38
CA ASP A 9 -15.97 -20.75 -25.35
C ASP A 9 -17.17 -19.86 -24.93
N THR A 10 -17.81 -20.15 -23.79
CA THR A 10 -18.96 -19.38 -23.31
C THR A 10 -18.51 -18.11 -22.57
N ALA A 11 -18.83 -16.94 -23.12
CA ALA A 11 -18.54 -15.65 -22.48
C ALA A 11 -19.37 -15.45 -21.20
N VAL A 12 -18.73 -15.50 -20.02
CA VAL A 12 -19.41 -15.17 -18.76
C VAL A 12 -19.30 -13.68 -18.47
N ILE A 13 -20.44 -12.99 -18.48
CA ILE A 13 -20.51 -11.58 -18.12
C ILE A 13 -20.58 -11.46 -16.59
N TRP A 14 -19.44 -11.27 -15.95
CA TRP A 14 -19.38 -10.93 -14.52
C TRP A 14 -19.55 -9.43 -14.34
N ARG A 15 -20.56 -9.01 -13.56
CA ARG A 15 -20.76 -7.60 -13.16
C ARG A 15 -19.85 -7.25 -11.98
N GLY A 16 -19.41 -5.99 -11.87
CA GLY A 16 -18.45 -5.51 -10.86
C GLY A 16 -18.66 -6.03 -9.43
N PRO A 17 -19.87 -5.97 -8.85
CA PRO A 17 -20.11 -6.49 -7.49
C PRO A 17 -19.90 -8.01 -7.33
N LEU A 18 -20.20 -8.79 -8.37
CA LEU A 18 -19.97 -10.24 -8.36
C LEU A 18 -18.47 -10.55 -8.42
N LYS A 19 -17.70 -9.77 -9.19
CA LYS A 19 -16.24 -9.89 -9.26
C LYS A 19 -15.60 -9.58 -7.91
N HIS A 20 -16.00 -8.48 -7.27
CA HIS A 20 -15.51 -8.12 -5.94
C HIS A 20 -15.79 -9.22 -4.91
N GLY A 21 -17.02 -9.78 -4.92
CA GLY A 21 -17.39 -10.88 -4.04
C GLY A 21 -16.52 -12.12 -4.24
N ALA A 22 -16.30 -12.55 -5.50
CA ALA A 22 -15.43 -13.69 -5.80
C ALA A 22 -13.96 -13.45 -5.43
N ILE A 23 -13.42 -12.25 -5.68
CA ILE A 23 -12.05 -11.89 -5.27
C ILE A 23 -11.92 -11.97 -3.74
N LYS A 24 -12.89 -11.40 -3.01
CA LYS A 24 -12.92 -11.48 -1.54
C LYS A 24 -12.99 -12.94 -1.07
N GLN A 25 -13.77 -13.77 -1.74
CA GLN A 25 -13.87 -15.19 -1.43
C GLN A 25 -12.53 -15.92 -1.62
N PHE A 26 -11.85 -15.69 -2.75
CA PHE A 26 -10.53 -16.30 -2.99
C PHE A 26 -9.48 -15.88 -1.97
N ILE A 27 -9.51 -14.64 -1.52
CA ILE A 27 -8.55 -14.14 -0.54
C ILE A 27 -8.87 -14.66 0.86
N ALA A 28 -10.15 -14.73 1.25
CA ALA A 28 -10.55 -15.02 2.62
C ALA A 28 -10.87 -16.50 2.92
N GLU A 29 -11.34 -17.26 1.93
CA GLU A 29 -11.87 -18.63 2.14
C GLU A 29 -10.97 -19.74 1.60
N VAL A 30 -9.94 -19.40 0.82
CA VAL A 30 -8.93 -20.35 0.37
C VAL A 30 -7.88 -20.53 1.47
N ASP A 31 -7.60 -21.78 1.82
CA ASP A 31 -6.49 -22.11 2.71
C ASP A 31 -5.16 -22.03 1.95
N TRP A 32 -4.55 -20.85 1.99
CA TRP A 32 -3.26 -20.57 1.37
C TRP A 32 -2.07 -21.13 2.15
N GLY A 33 -2.27 -21.53 3.41
CA GLY A 33 -1.19 -21.93 4.31
C GLY A 33 -0.22 -20.79 4.64
N PHE A 34 1.02 -21.15 4.99
CA PHE A 34 2.09 -20.18 5.19
C PHE A 34 2.73 -19.82 3.85
N LEU A 35 2.68 -18.54 3.49
CA LEU A 35 3.26 -18.01 2.26
C LEU A 35 4.17 -16.83 2.59
N ASP A 36 5.32 -16.77 1.92
CA ASP A 36 6.17 -15.58 1.93
C ASP A 36 5.61 -14.50 0.98
N TYR A 37 5.00 -14.93 -0.14
CA TYR A 37 4.45 -14.05 -1.16
C TYR A 37 3.12 -14.57 -1.71
N LEU A 38 2.18 -13.66 -1.95
CA LEU A 38 0.95 -13.91 -2.70
C LEU A 38 0.96 -13.05 -3.97
N ILE A 39 1.03 -13.70 -5.14
CA ILE A 39 1.01 -13.02 -6.43
C ILE A 39 -0.41 -13.02 -6.98
N VAL A 40 -0.94 -11.83 -7.25
CA VAL A 40 -2.27 -11.66 -7.86
C VAL A 40 -2.10 -11.17 -9.29
N ASP A 41 -2.38 -12.04 -10.25
CA ASP A 41 -2.41 -11.68 -11.67
C ASP A 41 -3.72 -10.94 -11.98
N SER A 42 -3.63 -9.62 -12.12
CA SER A 42 -4.79 -8.78 -12.40
C SER A 42 -4.96 -8.59 -13.91
N PRO A 43 -6.21 -8.56 -14.41
CA PRO A 43 -6.45 -8.26 -15.82
C PRO A 43 -5.85 -6.89 -16.19
N PRO A 44 -5.49 -6.66 -17.46
CA PRO A 44 -4.86 -5.42 -17.86
C PRO A 44 -5.80 -4.21 -17.65
N GLY A 45 -5.21 -3.07 -17.30
CA GLY A 45 -5.91 -1.79 -17.17
C GLY A 45 -6.24 -1.40 -15.72
N THR A 46 -7.19 -0.48 -15.57
CA THR A 46 -7.55 0.17 -14.29
C THR A 46 -8.99 -0.15 -13.89
N GLY A 47 -9.38 -1.43 -14.05
CA GLY A 47 -10.74 -1.92 -13.83
C GLY A 47 -11.11 -2.13 -12.35
N ASP A 48 -12.25 -2.79 -12.13
CA ASP A 48 -12.79 -3.07 -10.79
C ASP A 48 -11.93 -4.08 -10.01
N GLU A 49 -11.16 -4.91 -10.71
CA GLU A 49 -10.34 -5.99 -10.14
C GLU A 49 -9.14 -5.46 -9.35
N PRO A 50 -8.20 -4.68 -9.93
CA PRO A 50 -7.09 -4.11 -9.16
C PRO A 50 -7.58 -3.15 -8.06
N LEU A 51 -8.73 -2.49 -8.26
CA LEU A 51 -9.37 -1.68 -7.21
C LEU A 51 -9.86 -2.55 -6.04
N SER A 52 -10.49 -3.68 -6.34
CA SER A 52 -10.94 -4.63 -5.31
C SER A 52 -9.76 -5.19 -4.53
N ILE A 53 -8.65 -5.53 -5.20
CA ILE A 53 -7.43 -5.98 -4.53
C ILE A 53 -6.89 -4.91 -3.60
N ALA A 54 -6.71 -3.67 -4.07
CA ALA A 54 -6.24 -2.56 -3.23
C ALA A 54 -7.18 -2.25 -2.04
N GLN A 55 -8.47 -2.54 -2.18
CA GLN A 55 -9.45 -2.37 -1.10
C GLN A 55 -9.38 -3.51 -0.07
N ILE A 56 -9.21 -4.75 -0.51
CA ILE A 56 -9.22 -5.95 0.33
C ILE A 56 -7.87 -6.17 1.02
N ILE A 57 -6.77 -6.06 0.27
CA ILE A 57 -5.40 -6.29 0.72
C ILE A 57 -4.69 -4.94 0.84
N LYS A 58 -4.57 -4.42 2.06
CA LYS A 58 -4.06 -3.05 2.32
C LYS A 58 -2.56 -2.88 2.07
N ASP A 59 -1.83 -3.98 2.20
CA ASP A 59 -0.39 -4.09 1.98
C ASP A 59 -0.03 -4.53 0.57
N ALA A 60 -1.02 -4.70 -0.32
CA ALA A 60 -0.79 -5.06 -1.71
C ALA A 60 0.09 -4.01 -2.39
N ARG A 61 1.05 -4.49 -3.19
CA ARG A 61 1.95 -3.64 -3.97
C ARG A 61 1.81 -3.98 -5.44
N ALA A 62 1.87 -2.95 -6.28
CA ALA A 62 1.77 -3.10 -7.72
C ALA A 62 3.14 -3.34 -8.35
N LEU A 63 3.26 -4.45 -9.09
CA LEU A 63 4.33 -4.70 -10.03
C LEU A 63 3.80 -4.43 -11.44
N ILE A 64 4.37 -3.45 -12.14
CA ILE A 64 3.86 -3.03 -13.45
C ILE A 64 4.70 -3.66 -14.55
N VAL A 65 4.06 -4.41 -15.45
CA VAL A 65 4.72 -5.04 -16.60
C VAL A 65 4.29 -4.33 -17.88
N THR A 66 5.24 -4.05 -18.77
CA THR A 66 4.98 -3.41 -20.05
C THR A 66 5.83 -4.00 -21.17
N THR A 67 5.57 -3.60 -22.40
CA THR A 67 6.44 -3.85 -23.55
C THR A 67 6.93 -2.50 -24.12
N PRO A 68 8.01 -2.46 -24.92
CA PRO A 68 8.66 -1.20 -25.31
C PRO A 68 7.81 -0.28 -26.22
N GLN A 69 6.70 -0.77 -26.78
CA GLN A 69 5.84 -0.05 -27.72
C GLN A 69 4.98 1.02 -27.02
N GLU A 70 4.82 2.17 -27.68
CA GLU A 70 4.09 3.32 -27.15
C GLU A 70 2.64 3.02 -26.74
N VAL A 71 1.99 2.07 -27.42
CA VAL A 71 0.62 1.65 -27.09
C VAL A 71 0.56 1.02 -25.70
N SER A 72 1.52 0.16 -25.35
CA SER A 72 1.61 -0.42 -24.00
C SER A 72 1.97 0.64 -22.96
N LEU A 73 2.90 1.54 -23.28
CA LEU A 73 3.33 2.62 -22.38
C LEU A 73 2.20 3.60 -22.05
N ALA A 74 1.27 3.83 -22.96
CA ALA A 74 0.10 4.66 -22.69
C ALA A 74 -0.79 4.08 -21.59
N ASP A 75 -0.95 2.76 -21.54
CA ASP A 75 -1.75 2.07 -20.51
C ASP A 75 -0.98 1.91 -19.20
N VAL A 76 0.34 1.78 -19.26
CA VAL A 76 1.21 1.86 -18.08
C VAL A 76 1.07 3.19 -17.36
N ARG A 77 1.11 4.32 -18.08
CA ARG A 77 0.97 5.65 -17.47
C ARG A 77 -0.37 5.78 -16.74
N LYS A 78 -1.45 5.24 -17.30
CA LYS A 78 -2.76 5.18 -16.63
C LYS A 78 -2.71 4.29 -15.38
N SER A 79 -2.06 3.13 -15.47
CA SER A 79 -1.93 2.17 -14.37
C SER A 79 -1.12 2.75 -13.19
N ILE A 80 -0.03 3.46 -13.47
CA ILE A 80 0.75 4.19 -12.46
C ILE A 80 -0.11 5.23 -11.74
N ASN A 81 -0.86 6.04 -12.51
CA ASN A 81 -1.73 7.06 -11.94
C ASN A 81 -2.89 6.45 -11.13
N PHE A 82 -3.43 5.32 -11.58
CA PHE A 82 -4.43 4.56 -10.83
C PHE A 82 -3.87 4.09 -9.48
N CYS A 83 -2.69 3.45 -9.47
CA CYS A 83 -2.05 2.99 -8.23
C CYS A 83 -1.87 4.14 -7.22
N ARG A 84 -1.41 5.30 -7.71
CA ARG A 84 -1.29 6.52 -6.89
C ARG A 84 -2.63 7.00 -6.35
N HIS A 85 -3.66 6.99 -7.18
CA HIS A 85 -4.99 7.46 -6.79
C HIS A 85 -5.63 6.59 -5.72
N VAL A 86 -5.43 5.27 -5.79
CA VAL A 86 -5.96 4.31 -4.81
C VAL A 86 -5.02 4.09 -3.62
N GLY A 87 -3.87 4.76 -3.58
CA GLY A 87 -2.88 4.64 -2.51
C GLY A 87 -2.12 3.31 -2.50
N MET A 88 -2.10 2.56 -3.60
CA MET A 88 -1.38 1.30 -3.71
C MET A 88 0.11 1.55 -4.05
N PRO A 89 1.06 1.14 -3.18
CA PRO A 89 2.49 1.30 -3.44
C PRO A 89 2.92 0.58 -4.72
N ILE A 90 3.80 1.19 -5.50
CA ILE A 90 4.34 0.59 -6.72
C ILE A 90 5.73 0.04 -6.40
N LEU A 91 5.90 -1.29 -6.48
CA LEU A 91 7.20 -1.97 -6.34
C LEU A 91 8.17 -1.55 -7.45
N GLY A 92 7.66 -1.50 -8.67
CA GLY A 92 8.42 -1.02 -9.81
C GLY A 92 7.82 -1.43 -11.14
N LEU A 93 8.59 -1.14 -12.20
CA LEU A 93 8.23 -1.37 -13.59
C LEU A 93 9.22 -2.33 -14.24
N ILE A 94 8.70 -3.34 -14.93
CA ILE A 94 9.46 -4.32 -15.74
C ILE A 94 9.11 -4.11 -17.21
N GLU A 95 10.13 -4.03 -18.06
CA GLU A 95 9.98 -4.03 -19.52
C GLU A 95 10.15 -5.46 -20.07
N ASN A 96 9.05 -6.12 -20.43
CA ASN A 96 9.03 -7.42 -21.07
C ASN A 96 9.23 -7.32 -22.58
N MET A 97 9.67 -8.42 -23.22
CA MET A 97 9.90 -8.53 -24.67
C MET A 97 10.88 -7.46 -25.21
N SER A 98 11.92 -7.14 -24.44
CA SER A 98 12.94 -6.15 -24.78
C SER A 98 14.09 -6.82 -25.54
N GLY A 99 13.96 -6.87 -26.86
CA GLY A 99 14.94 -7.50 -27.75
C GLY A 99 14.82 -9.02 -27.84
N LEU A 100 15.46 -9.61 -28.84
CA LEU A 100 15.56 -11.06 -29.06
C LEU A 100 17.01 -11.40 -29.39
N GLU A 101 17.59 -12.38 -28.71
CA GLU A 101 18.87 -12.95 -29.13
C GLU A 101 18.63 -13.85 -30.35
N CYS A 102 19.28 -13.53 -31.48
CA CYS A 102 19.17 -14.35 -32.68
C CYS A 102 19.73 -15.77 -32.41
N PRO A 103 18.95 -16.84 -32.59
CA PRO A 103 19.39 -18.21 -32.29
C PRO A 103 20.49 -18.70 -33.25
N HIS A 104 20.75 -17.99 -34.35
CA HIS A 104 21.75 -18.37 -35.35
C HIS A 104 23.07 -17.60 -35.23
N CYS A 105 23.03 -16.33 -34.81
CA CYS A 105 24.21 -15.47 -34.81
C CYS A 105 24.47 -14.75 -33.48
N HIS A 106 23.64 -14.97 -32.45
CA HIS A 106 23.76 -14.41 -31.10
C HIS A 106 23.78 -12.87 -31.03
N LYS A 107 23.35 -12.20 -32.10
CA LYS A 107 23.15 -10.76 -32.11
C LYS A 107 21.76 -10.43 -31.58
N GLU A 108 21.65 -9.34 -30.83
CA GLU A 108 20.37 -8.79 -30.40
C GLU A 108 19.59 -8.21 -31.58
N ILE A 109 18.29 -8.45 -31.58
CA ILE A 109 17.32 -7.93 -32.53
C ILE A 109 16.26 -7.16 -31.76
N ASP A 110 16.15 -5.86 -32.03
CA ASP A 110 15.12 -5.00 -31.46
C ASP A 110 13.76 -5.21 -32.15
N ILE A 111 13.03 -6.28 -31.78
CA ILE A 111 11.72 -6.58 -32.38
C ILE A 111 10.72 -5.42 -32.17
N PHE A 112 10.73 -4.84 -30.98
CA PHE A 112 9.74 -3.84 -30.56
C PHE A 112 10.35 -2.51 -30.12
N ARG A 113 11.63 -2.26 -30.45
CA ARG A 113 12.51 -1.26 -29.81
C ARG A 113 12.81 -1.65 -28.36
N THR A 114 13.63 -0.85 -27.68
CA THR A 114 14.07 -1.08 -26.29
C THR A 114 14.03 0.22 -25.49
N GLY A 115 13.84 0.12 -24.17
CA GLY A 115 13.94 1.26 -23.25
C GLY A 115 12.75 2.23 -23.24
N GLY A 116 11.58 1.80 -23.70
CA GLY A 116 10.34 2.56 -23.52
C GLY A 116 9.88 2.56 -22.05
N GLY A 117 9.94 1.41 -21.41
CA GLY A 117 9.61 1.20 -20.01
C GLY A 117 10.57 1.93 -19.07
N GLU A 118 11.89 1.86 -19.31
CA GLU A 118 12.89 2.57 -18.49
C GLU A 118 12.67 4.09 -18.53
N ARG A 119 12.45 4.66 -19.72
CA ARG A 119 12.15 6.09 -19.87
C ARG A 119 10.86 6.46 -19.15
N THR A 120 9.80 5.67 -19.32
CA THR A 120 8.51 5.90 -18.65
C THR A 120 8.64 5.82 -17.13
N ALA A 121 9.40 4.86 -16.61
CA ALA A 121 9.67 4.72 -15.19
C ALA A 121 10.39 5.96 -14.64
N LYS A 122 11.39 6.46 -15.35
CA LYS A 122 12.12 7.69 -14.99
C LYS A 122 11.21 8.93 -15.03
N GLU A 123 10.44 9.11 -16.09
CA GLU A 123 9.52 10.24 -16.26
C GLU A 123 8.44 10.26 -15.19
N MET A 124 7.94 9.08 -14.82
CA MET A 124 6.90 8.92 -13.82
C MET A 124 7.46 8.74 -12.41
N ASN A 125 8.77 8.80 -12.19
CA ASN A 125 9.41 8.59 -10.88
C ASN A 125 8.98 7.27 -10.21
N VAL A 126 9.14 6.16 -10.93
CA VAL A 126 8.91 4.78 -10.48
C VAL A 126 10.21 3.99 -10.63
N THR A 127 10.48 3.07 -9.71
CA THR A 127 11.64 2.18 -9.77
C THR A 127 11.57 1.31 -11.03
N PHE A 128 12.63 1.32 -11.84
CA PHE A 128 12.78 0.40 -12.96
C PHE A 128 13.50 -0.86 -12.47
N LEU A 129 12.86 -2.02 -12.61
CA LEU A 129 13.35 -3.29 -12.05
C LEU A 129 14.20 -4.09 -13.03
N GLY A 130 14.04 -3.85 -14.33
CA GLY A 130 14.84 -4.50 -15.36
C GLY A 130 14.08 -4.76 -16.66
N ARG A 131 14.76 -5.47 -17.55
CA ARG A 131 14.28 -5.88 -18.87
C ARG A 131 14.27 -7.38 -18.99
N LEU A 132 13.23 -7.94 -19.61
CA LEU A 132 13.20 -9.34 -20.02
C LEU A 132 13.30 -9.44 -21.54
N PRO A 133 14.32 -10.14 -22.08
CA PRO A 133 14.38 -10.40 -23.51
C PRO A 133 13.25 -11.35 -23.93
N PHE A 134 13.00 -11.44 -25.23
CA PHE A 134 12.07 -12.41 -25.79
C PHE A 134 12.69 -13.81 -25.76
N GLU A 135 11.97 -14.80 -25.21
CA GLU A 135 12.43 -16.20 -25.11
C GLU A 135 11.45 -17.13 -25.81
N LEU A 136 11.87 -17.72 -26.93
CA LEU A 136 11.03 -18.59 -27.76
C LEU A 136 10.60 -19.86 -27.00
N SER A 137 11.51 -20.44 -26.22
CA SER A 137 11.20 -21.67 -25.47
C SER A 137 10.13 -21.47 -24.41
N LEU A 138 9.94 -20.24 -23.92
CA LEU A 138 8.87 -19.88 -22.99
C LEU A 138 7.50 -19.89 -23.68
N VAL A 139 7.42 -19.42 -24.92
CA VAL A 139 6.18 -19.44 -25.72
C VAL A 139 5.74 -20.88 -25.97
N GLU A 140 6.67 -21.72 -26.44
CA GLU A 140 6.40 -23.15 -26.69
C GLU A 140 6.00 -23.88 -25.40
N ALA A 141 6.66 -23.59 -24.28
CA ALA A 141 6.32 -24.17 -22.98
C ALA A 141 4.92 -23.74 -22.52
N GLY A 142 4.57 -22.46 -22.70
CA GLY A 142 3.26 -21.91 -22.38
C GLY A 142 2.13 -22.59 -23.16
N ASP A 143 2.28 -22.70 -24.48
CA ASP A 143 1.31 -23.36 -25.37
C ASP A 143 1.12 -24.85 -25.02
N LEU A 144 2.17 -25.50 -24.51
CA LEU A 144 2.13 -26.90 -24.09
C LEU A 144 1.71 -27.08 -22.62
N GLY A 145 1.41 -26.01 -21.88
CA GLY A 145 1.08 -26.06 -20.45
C GLY A 145 2.22 -26.56 -19.57
N LYS A 146 3.48 -26.42 -20.02
CA LYS A 146 4.67 -26.87 -19.30
C LYS A 146 5.21 -25.74 -18.41
N PRO A 147 5.60 -26.03 -17.15
CA PRO A 147 6.19 -25.04 -16.27
C PRO A 147 7.50 -24.45 -16.82
N PHE A 148 7.80 -23.22 -16.39
CA PHE A 148 9.05 -22.49 -16.66
C PHE A 148 10.32 -23.30 -16.37
N ALA A 149 10.26 -24.31 -15.49
CA ALA A 149 11.38 -25.19 -15.12
C ALA A 149 12.07 -25.90 -16.30
N ASN A 150 11.46 -25.92 -17.50
CA ASN A 150 12.06 -26.47 -18.72
C ASN A 150 12.79 -25.44 -19.60
N VAL A 151 12.79 -24.15 -19.22
CA VAL A 151 13.53 -23.09 -19.92
C VAL A 151 15.00 -23.17 -19.55
N LYS A 152 15.90 -22.86 -20.49
CA LYS A 152 17.36 -22.95 -20.30
C LYS A 152 17.79 -22.13 -19.05
N PRO A 153 18.25 -22.77 -17.95
CA PRO A 153 18.52 -22.09 -16.70
C PRO A 153 19.66 -21.07 -16.79
N ASP A 154 20.58 -21.23 -17.75
CA ASP A 154 21.72 -20.33 -17.97
C ASP A 154 21.52 -19.33 -19.13
N GLY A 155 20.32 -19.30 -19.71
CA GLY A 155 19.98 -18.43 -20.84
C GLY A 155 19.90 -16.94 -20.45
N PRO A 156 19.93 -16.02 -21.43
CA PRO A 156 19.84 -14.58 -21.19
C PRO A 156 18.54 -14.21 -20.44
N PHE A 157 17.43 -14.86 -20.79
CA PHE A 157 16.14 -14.68 -20.13
C PHE A 157 16.17 -15.06 -18.65
N ALA A 158 16.71 -16.25 -18.33
CA ALA A 158 16.77 -16.74 -16.95
C ALA A 158 17.65 -15.86 -16.07
N LYS A 159 18.79 -15.37 -16.61
CA LYS A 159 19.65 -14.41 -15.91
C LYS A 159 18.92 -13.09 -15.63
N ALA A 160 18.29 -12.51 -16.64
CA ALA A 160 17.54 -11.28 -16.51
C ALA A 160 16.35 -11.42 -15.53
N LEU A 161 15.66 -12.57 -15.56
CA LEU A 161 14.57 -12.86 -14.63
C LEU A 161 15.08 -12.97 -13.19
N ASN A 162 16.19 -13.68 -12.95
CA ASN A 162 16.79 -13.78 -11.62
C ASN A 162 17.24 -12.42 -11.09
N GLU A 163 17.81 -11.56 -11.93
CA GLU A 163 18.15 -10.18 -11.56
C GLU A 163 16.92 -9.37 -11.16
N ILE A 164 15.83 -9.49 -11.92
CA ILE A 164 14.55 -8.82 -11.61
C ILE A 164 13.96 -9.37 -10.31
N ILE A 165 13.99 -10.68 -10.08
CA ILE A 165 13.50 -11.31 -8.84
C ILE A 165 14.27 -10.76 -7.65
N ASN A 166 15.60 -10.74 -7.70
CA ASN A 166 16.43 -10.17 -6.62
C ASN A 166 16.08 -8.69 -6.38
N ASN A 167 15.85 -7.91 -7.44
CA ASN A 167 15.43 -6.52 -7.32
C ASN A 167 14.05 -6.39 -6.66
N VAL A 168 13.10 -7.26 -7.01
CA VAL A 168 11.77 -7.30 -6.40
C VAL A 168 11.87 -7.69 -4.93
N GLU A 169 12.62 -8.73 -4.59
CA GLU A 169 12.84 -9.16 -3.21
C GLU A 169 13.45 -8.05 -2.36
N MET A 170 14.50 -7.38 -2.85
CA MET A 170 15.10 -6.23 -2.18
C MET A 170 14.08 -5.08 -1.97
N GLN A 171 13.21 -4.80 -2.94
CA GLN A 171 12.16 -3.78 -2.78
C GLN A 171 11.05 -4.23 -1.83
N CYS A 172 10.73 -5.53 -1.82
CA CYS A 172 9.81 -6.12 -0.86
C CYS A 172 10.34 -5.90 0.56
N GLU A 173 11.58 -6.29 0.82
CA GLU A 173 12.28 -6.18 2.11
C GLU A 173 12.54 -4.73 2.54
N ALA A 174 13.02 -3.86 1.63
CA ALA A 174 13.35 -2.46 1.95
C ALA A 174 12.12 -1.60 2.30
N GLN A 175 10.92 -2.07 1.94
CA GLN A 175 9.67 -1.35 2.19
C GLN A 175 8.69 -2.14 3.07
N VAL A 176 9.07 -3.28 3.67
CA VAL A 176 8.31 -3.79 4.83
C VAL A 176 8.49 -2.75 5.93
N PRO A 177 7.47 -1.96 6.32
CA PRO A 177 7.55 -1.27 7.59
C PRO A 177 7.70 -2.39 8.62
N ALA A 178 8.69 -2.29 9.48
CA ALA A 178 8.87 -3.19 10.62
C ALA A 178 7.64 -3.10 11.53
N ASP A 179 6.56 -3.79 11.18
CA ASP A 179 5.28 -3.80 11.91
C ASP A 179 5.00 -5.16 12.56
N THR A 180 6.05 -5.95 12.76
CA THR A 180 6.05 -7.10 13.70
C THR A 180 7.15 -7.03 14.74
N ALA A 181 7.86 -5.89 14.83
CA ALA A 181 8.75 -5.59 15.95
C ALA A 181 8.14 -4.46 16.81
N PRO A 182 8.22 -4.54 18.15
CA PRO A 182 7.76 -3.45 19.01
C PRO A 182 8.47 -2.14 18.63
N PRO A 183 7.81 -0.97 18.76
CA PRO A 183 8.25 0.26 18.13
C PRO A 183 9.67 0.61 18.54
N LYS A 184 10.59 0.74 17.57
CA LYS A 184 11.88 1.38 17.82
C LYS A 184 11.64 2.87 18.00
N GLU A 185 12.18 3.38 19.11
CA GLU A 185 12.18 4.78 19.55
C GLU A 185 12.45 5.74 18.39
N VAL A 186 11.50 6.65 18.14
CA VAL A 186 11.75 7.83 17.31
C VAL A 186 12.42 8.86 18.22
N GLN A 187 13.74 9.01 18.12
CA GLN A 187 14.41 10.18 18.69
C GLN A 187 13.98 11.40 17.86
N MET A 188 13.25 12.32 18.49
CA MET A 188 12.84 13.58 17.89
C MET A 188 14.07 14.45 17.59
N ALA A 189 14.08 15.10 16.42
CA ALA A 189 15.05 16.14 16.13
C ALA A 189 14.78 17.35 17.05
N GLU A 190 15.82 17.88 17.70
CA GLU A 190 15.74 19.03 18.59
C GLU A 190 15.08 20.24 17.88
N GLY A 191 13.93 20.69 18.40
CA GLY A 191 13.26 21.94 17.99
C GLY A 191 11.99 21.83 17.13
N SER A 192 11.40 20.64 16.95
CA SER A 192 10.10 20.53 16.27
C SER A 192 8.93 20.90 17.20
N LYS A 193 8.20 21.97 16.87
CA LYS A 193 6.93 22.32 17.53
C LYS A 193 5.82 21.41 17.05
N MET A 194 5.03 20.86 17.97
CA MET A 194 3.93 19.96 17.69
C MET A 194 2.70 20.35 18.50
N LYS A 195 1.52 20.19 17.90
CA LYS A 195 0.24 20.30 18.59
C LYS A 195 -0.44 18.94 18.66
N ILE A 196 -0.76 18.48 19.87
CA ILE A 196 -1.34 17.16 20.14
C ILE A 196 -2.77 17.34 20.66
N ALA A 197 -3.73 16.59 20.12
CA ALA A 197 -5.11 16.58 20.61
C ALA A 197 -5.44 15.27 21.33
N VAL A 198 -6.10 15.38 22.49
CA VAL A 198 -6.56 14.25 23.30
C VAL A 198 -8.06 14.42 23.57
N PRO A 199 -8.93 13.48 23.15
CA PRO A 199 -10.37 13.53 23.40
C PRO A 199 -10.67 13.17 24.86
N LEU A 200 -11.48 13.96 25.54
CA LEU A 200 -11.75 13.82 26.97
C LEU A 200 -13.21 13.53 27.31
N ALA A 201 -13.40 12.75 28.37
CA ALA A 201 -14.63 12.65 29.14
C ALA A 201 -14.24 12.64 30.63
N GLU A 202 -14.94 13.41 31.47
CA GLU A 202 -14.61 13.51 32.91
C GLU A 202 -13.14 13.92 33.19
N GLY A 203 -12.53 14.69 32.29
CA GLY A 203 -11.15 15.18 32.40
C GLY A 203 -10.07 14.23 31.90
N LYS A 204 -10.38 12.97 31.59
CA LYS A 204 -9.43 11.96 31.13
C LYS A 204 -9.71 11.51 29.70
N LEU A 205 -8.74 10.81 29.09
CA LEU A 205 -8.91 10.26 27.75
C LEU A 205 -10.12 9.32 27.66
N THR A 206 -11.01 9.59 26.71
CA THR A 206 -12.15 8.73 26.41
C THR A 206 -11.82 7.67 25.37
N ASN A 207 -12.43 6.49 25.52
CA ASN A 207 -12.36 5.42 24.52
C ASN A 207 -13.23 5.71 23.29
N HIS A 208 -14.17 6.66 23.37
CA HIS A 208 -15.07 6.99 22.26
C HIS A 208 -14.75 8.37 21.72
N PHE A 209 -13.94 8.42 20.66
CA PHE A 209 -13.56 9.67 20.00
C PHE A 209 -14.76 10.56 19.61
N GLY A 210 -15.88 9.95 19.20
CA GLY A 210 -17.07 10.70 18.78
C GLY A 210 -17.90 11.31 19.91
N HIS A 211 -17.75 10.82 21.15
CA HIS A 211 -18.58 11.20 22.30
C HIS A 211 -17.77 11.95 23.37
N CYS A 212 -16.65 12.56 23.00
CA CYS A 212 -15.88 13.38 23.92
C CYS A 212 -16.58 14.69 24.23
N GLU A 213 -16.50 15.12 25.49
CA GLU A 213 -17.04 16.41 25.95
C GLU A 213 -16.13 17.56 25.53
N GLN A 214 -14.81 17.32 25.52
CA GLN A 214 -13.77 18.30 25.23
C GLN A 214 -12.57 17.66 24.55
N PHE A 215 -11.74 18.45 23.88
CA PHE A 215 -10.40 18.07 23.48
C PHE A 215 -9.38 18.87 24.29
N ALA A 216 -8.37 18.20 24.83
CA ALA A 216 -7.15 18.86 25.29
C ALA A 216 -6.20 19.03 24.10
N ILE A 217 -5.91 20.28 23.77
CA ILE A 217 -4.93 20.69 22.77
C ILE A 217 -3.66 21.07 23.51
N ILE A 218 -2.60 20.31 23.30
CA ILE A 218 -1.34 20.44 24.00
C ILE A 218 -0.26 20.85 23.01
N ASP A 219 0.34 22.02 23.25
CA ASP A 219 1.48 22.50 22.48
C ASP A 219 2.77 21.98 23.10
N VAL A 220 3.60 21.34 22.27
CA VAL A 220 4.87 20.72 22.66
C VAL A 220 6.00 21.32 21.84
N ASP A 221 7.14 21.58 22.47
CA ASP A 221 8.38 21.99 21.81
C ASP A 221 9.53 21.08 22.29
N GLY A 222 9.98 20.19 21.41
CA GLY A 222 10.87 19.09 21.80
C GLY A 222 10.22 18.18 22.84
N ASP A 223 10.84 18.05 24.01
CA ASP A 223 10.35 17.21 25.12
C ASP A 223 9.52 17.97 26.16
N LYS A 224 9.19 19.24 25.91
CA LYS A 224 8.49 20.10 26.87
C LYS A 224 7.08 20.44 26.42
N ILE A 225 6.12 20.21 27.32
CA ILE A 225 4.76 20.73 27.20
C ILE A 225 4.79 22.22 27.57
N ASN A 226 4.39 23.07 26.62
CA ASN A 226 4.38 24.52 26.79
C ASN A 226 3.00 25.06 27.19
N ASN A 227 1.94 24.45 26.67
CA ASN A 227 0.58 24.93 26.87
C ASN A 227 -0.43 23.78 26.79
N LYS A 228 -1.56 23.92 27.50
CA LYS A 228 -2.73 23.06 27.41
C LYS A 228 -3.98 23.95 27.32
N GLU A 229 -4.74 23.77 26.26
CA GLU A 229 -6.03 24.41 26.05
C GLU A 229 -7.12 23.36 25.99
N LEU A 230 -8.24 23.59 26.68
CA LEU A 230 -9.43 22.74 26.60
C LEU A 230 -10.42 23.38 25.63
N VAL A 231 -10.74 22.69 24.54
CA VAL A 231 -11.68 23.17 23.53
C VAL A 231 -12.89 22.26 23.43
N THR A 232 -14.07 22.87 23.33
CA THR A 232 -15.32 22.13 23.17
C THR A 232 -15.54 21.82 21.69
N PRO A 233 -15.77 20.54 21.31
CA PRO A 233 -15.97 20.18 19.92
C PRO A 233 -17.28 20.76 19.35
N PRO A 234 -17.33 21.02 18.04
CA PRO A 234 -18.57 21.35 17.34
C PRO A 234 -19.55 20.15 17.37
N PRO A 235 -20.84 20.36 17.01
CA PRO A 235 -21.85 19.30 16.99
C PRO A 235 -21.37 18.04 16.27
N HIS A 236 -21.72 16.87 16.81
CA HIS A 236 -21.25 15.57 16.33
C HIS A 236 -21.87 15.20 14.97
N GLU A 237 -21.26 15.68 13.90
CA GLU A 237 -21.55 15.29 12.53
C GLU A 237 -20.34 14.58 11.88
N PRO A 238 -20.55 13.51 11.10
CA PRO A 238 -19.47 12.76 10.47
C PRO A 238 -18.55 13.66 9.62
N GLY A 239 -17.27 13.75 10.01
CA GLY A 239 -16.24 14.51 9.27
C GLY A 239 -16.04 15.96 9.72
N VAL A 240 -16.87 16.47 10.64
CA VAL A 240 -16.70 17.84 11.18
C VAL A 240 -15.50 17.92 12.13
N ILE A 241 -15.36 16.98 13.05
CA ILE A 241 -14.23 16.95 14.01
C ILE A 241 -12.87 16.83 13.30
N PRO A 242 -12.70 15.92 12.31
CA PRO A 242 -11.45 15.84 11.57
C PRO A 242 -11.05 17.11 10.83
N ARG A 243 -12.03 17.81 10.24
CA ARG A 243 -11.79 19.09 9.59
C ARG A 243 -11.41 20.16 10.62
N TRP A 244 -12.15 20.25 11.72
CA TRP A 244 -11.97 21.25 12.75
C TRP A 244 -10.59 21.16 13.43
N LEU A 245 -10.18 19.96 13.87
CA LEU A 245 -8.85 19.77 14.47
C LEU A 245 -7.72 19.99 13.46
N GLY A 246 -7.94 19.68 12.18
CA GLY A 246 -7.00 20.00 11.11
C GLY A 246 -6.82 21.52 10.92
N GLU A 247 -7.90 22.29 10.94
CA GLU A 247 -7.86 23.77 10.88
C GLU A 247 -7.15 24.39 12.10
N MET A 248 -7.16 23.71 13.26
CA MET A 248 -6.39 24.12 14.45
C MET A 248 -4.89 23.81 14.37
N GLY A 249 -4.45 23.12 13.32
CA GLY A 249 -3.05 22.74 13.09
C GLY A 249 -2.57 21.59 13.97
N VAL A 250 -3.47 20.69 14.40
CA VAL A 250 -3.11 19.50 15.19
C VAL A 250 -2.28 18.56 14.32
N ASN A 251 -1.15 18.09 14.85
CA ASN A 251 -0.24 17.16 14.17
C ASN A 251 -0.45 15.71 14.60
N LEU A 252 -0.88 15.49 15.84
CA LEU A 252 -1.03 14.17 16.45
C LEU A 252 -2.31 14.10 17.27
N ILE A 253 -2.99 12.96 17.19
CA ILE A 253 -4.14 12.64 18.04
C ILE A 253 -3.83 11.38 18.83
N ILE A 254 -4.06 11.42 20.13
CA ILE A 254 -3.96 10.26 21.03
C ILE A 254 -5.38 9.94 21.50
N ALA A 255 -5.92 8.79 21.10
CA ALA A 255 -7.28 8.37 21.42
C ALA A 255 -7.30 6.94 21.99
N GLY A 256 -8.33 6.62 22.79
CA GLY A 256 -8.54 5.25 23.28
C GLY A 256 -9.15 4.37 22.19
N GLY A 257 -10.15 4.90 21.48
CA GLY A 257 -10.77 4.24 20.34
C GLY A 257 -11.26 5.24 19.30
N MET A 258 -11.07 4.90 18.03
CA MET A 258 -11.47 5.74 16.90
C MET A 258 -11.95 4.89 15.72
N GLY A 259 -13.08 5.27 15.13
CA GLY A 259 -13.62 4.59 13.96
C GLY A 259 -12.74 4.79 12.71
N GLN A 260 -12.67 3.77 11.85
CA GLN A 260 -11.74 3.73 10.70
C GLN A 260 -11.91 4.94 9.76
N ARG A 261 -13.14 5.41 9.56
CA ARG A 261 -13.44 6.58 8.73
C ARG A 261 -12.81 7.87 9.28
N ALA A 262 -12.79 8.05 10.60
CA ALA A 262 -12.18 9.21 11.22
C ALA A 262 -10.65 9.14 11.11
N ILE A 263 -10.05 7.96 11.32
CA ILE A 263 -8.61 7.73 11.15
C ILE A 263 -8.18 8.12 9.73
N SER A 264 -8.88 7.64 8.70
CA SER A 264 -8.56 7.97 7.30
C SER A 264 -8.64 9.48 7.03
N LEU A 265 -9.66 10.16 7.54
CA LEU A 265 -9.81 11.62 7.37
C LEU A 265 -8.69 12.43 8.02
N PHE A 266 -8.13 11.95 9.13
CA PHE A 266 -6.97 12.58 9.77
C PHE A 266 -5.68 12.35 8.99
N GLN A 267 -5.47 11.11 8.53
CA GLN A 267 -4.30 10.75 7.73
C GLN A 267 -4.25 11.51 6.40
N GLU A 268 -5.38 11.67 5.70
CA GLU A 268 -5.49 12.51 4.49
C GLU A 268 -5.06 13.96 4.70
N ARG A 269 -5.15 14.46 5.94
CA ARG A 269 -4.78 15.82 6.34
C ARG A 269 -3.37 15.92 6.94
N GLY A 270 -2.61 14.82 6.92
CA GLY A 270 -1.28 14.75 7.51
C GLY A 270 -1.27 14.72 9.04
N VAL A 271 -2.40 14.42 9.69
CA VAL A 271 -2.52 14.29 11.14
C VAL A 271 -2.27 12.83 11.53
N ARG A 272 -1.27 12.58 12.36
CA ARG A 272 -0.97 11.24 12.89
C ARG A 272 -2.01 10.86 13.94
N VAL A 273 -2.42 9.61 13.97
CA VAL A 273 -3.40 9.10 14.97
C VAL A 273 -2.81 7.91 15.70
N ILE A 274 -2.90 7.93 17.02
CA ILE A 274 -2.60 6.82 17.93
C ILE A 274 -3.92 6.40 18.56
N THR A 275 -4.23 5.11 18.49
CA THR A 275 -5.42 4.50 19.11
C THR A 275 -5.00 3.50 20.19
N GLY A 276 -5.93 3.09 21.04
CA GLY A 276 -5.66 2.15 22.14
C GLY A 276 -4.92 2.76 23.32
N ALA A 277 -4.83 4.09 23.41
CA ALA A 277 -4.19 4.73 24.55
C ALA A 277 -4.99 4.48 25.85
N PRO A 278 -4.32 4.30 27.00
CA PRO A 278 -5.00 4.06 28.27
C PRO A 278 -5.77 5.30 28.74
N ASN A 279 -6.80 5.08 29.54
CA ASN A 279 -7.60 6.15 30.15
C ASN A 279 -6.79 6.86 31.27
N LEU A 280 -5.95 7.81 30.86
CA LEU A 280 -5.07 8.62 31.70
C LEU A 280 -5.31 10.12 31.42
N GLU A 281 -4.68 10.96 32.23
CA GLU A 281 -4.67 12.41 32.03
C GLU A 281 -3.90 12.80 30.75
N PRO A 282 -4.33 13.84 30.03
CA PRO A 282 -3.74 14.23 28.74
C PRO A 282 -2.24 14.52 28.80
N GLU A 283 -1.78 15.20 29.86
CA GLU A 283 -0.38 15.53 30.08
C GLU A 283 0.46 14.28 30.29
N GLU A 284 -0.07 13.30 31.00
CA GLU A 284 0.62 12.03 31.24
C GLU A 284 0.76 11.23 29.94
N LEU A 285 -0.29 11.19 29.12
CA LEU A 285 -0.27 10.55 27.80
C LEU A 285 0.73 11.22 26.86
N VAL A 286 0.76 12.55 26.82
CA VAL A 286 1.74 13.28 26.01
C VAL A 286 3.15 13.06 26.52
N GLN A 287 3.38 13.08 27.84
CA GLN A 287 4.71 12.80 28.38
C GLN A 287 5.18 11.37 28.07
N GLN A 288 4.30 10.37 28.19
CA GLN A 288 4.62 9.00 27.82
C GLN A 288 4.90 8.88 26.32
N TYR A 289 4.17 9.61 25.49
CA TYR A 289 4.42 9.65 24.05
C TYR A 289 5.80 10.26 23.73
N LEU A 290 6.14 11.40 24.32
CA LEU A 290 7.44 12.07 24.12
C LEU A 290 8.60 11.21 24.62
N LYS A 291 8.41 10.47 25.71
CA LYS A 291 9.42 9.53 26.25
C LYS A 291 9.47 8.19 25.51
N GLY A 292 8.58 7.95 24.53
CA GLY A 292 8.48 6.67 23.83
C GLY A 292 7.96 5.51 24.69
N THR A 293 7.40 5.78 25.87
CA THR A 293 6.92 4.75 26.82
C THR A 293 5.41 4.53 26.77
N LEU A 294 4.68 5.22 25.89
CA LEU A 294 3.22 5.09 25.76
C LEU A 294 2.86 3.69 25.25
N GLN A 295 2.26 2.87 26.10
CA GLN A 295 1.74 1.56 25.72
C GLN A 295 0.31 1.70 25.18
N THR A 296 0.07 1.15 24.00
CA THR A 296 -1.24 1.14 23.34
C THR A 296 -1.83 -0.26 23.32
N GLY A 297 -3.10 -0.38 23.67
CA GLY A 297 -3.91 -1.59 23.53
C GLY A 297 -4.62 -1.67 22.18
N PRO A 298 -5.59 -2.60 22.03
CA PRO A 298 -6.43 -2.68 20.84
C PRO A 298 -7.28 -1.41 20.69
N ASN A 299 -7.63 -1.06 19.44
CA ASN A 299 -8.56 0.03 19.14
C ASN A 299 -9.97 -0.36 19.61
N VAL A 300 -10.38 0.11 20.79
CA VAL A 300 -11.70 -0.18 21.37
C VAL A 300 -12.71 0.82 20.80
N CYS A 301 -13.15 0.60 19.56
CA CYS A 301 -14.22 1.38 18.96
C CYS A 301 -15.51 0.57 19.01
N ASP A 302 -16.42 0.93 19.92
CA ASP A 302 -17.78 0.35 19.95
C ASP A 302 -18.56 0.89 18.75
N HIS A 303 -18.71 0.06 17.72
CA HIS A 303 -19.69 0.21 16.65
C HIS A 303 -20.43 -1.10 16.44
#